data_AF-A0A7C7GRL0-F1
#
_entry.id   AF-A0A7C7GRL0-F1
#
_cell.length_a   1.000
_cell.length_b   1.000
_cell.length_c   1.000
_cell.angle_alpha   90.00
_cell.angle_beta   90.00
_cell.angle_gamma   90.00
#
_symmetry.space_group_name_H-M   'P 1'
#
loop_
_entity.id
_entity.type
_entity.pdbx_description
1 polymer ?
#
loop_
_entity_poly.entity_id
_entity_poly.type
_entity_poly.pdbx_seq_one_letter_code
_entity_poly.pdbx_strand_id
1 'polypeptide(L)' 'MKVGLELSPVMVLVLFLSFLGVSFFMGMLIHSSFMYEDKQNLKRESKKAWILSMTAGVGITGWMFVYGYYSNFL' A
#
# COMPACT_ATOMS: atom_id res chain seq x y z
N MET A 1 -9.03 -22.31 19.63
CA MET A 1 -8.54 -20.92 19.75
C MET A 1 -7.07 -20.99 20.06
N LYS A 2 -6.19 -20.74 19.07
CA LYS A 2 -4.74 -20.74 19.30
C LYS A 2 -4.34 -19.40 19.90
N VAL A 3 -3.62 -19.53 21.00
CA VAL A 3 -3.04 -18.50 21.87
C VAL A 3 -2.15 -17.57 21.05
N GLY A 4 -2.35 -16.25 21.23
CA GLY A 4 -1.37 -15.20 20.97
C GLY A 4 -0.86 -15.07 19.53
N LEU A 5 -1.28 -14.00 18.84
CA LEU A 5 -0.47 -13.42 17.77
C LEU A 5 0.83 -12.89 18.42
N GLU A 6 1.81 -13.75 18.66
CA GLU A 6 3.14 -13.32 19.03
C GLU A 6 3.75 -12.64 17.79
N LEU A 7 3.87 -11.32 17.84
CA LEU A 7 4.56 -10.52 16.83
C LEU A 7 6.01 -11.02 16.75
N SER A 8 6.27 -11.96 15.85
CA SER A 8 7.63 -12.44 15.58
C SER A 8 8.51 -11.24 15.20
N PRO A 9 9.77 -11.17 15.67
CA PRO A 9 10.69 -10.08 15.32
C PRO A 9 10.79 -9.83 13.81
N VAL A 10 10.67 -10.88 13.00
CA VAL A 10 10.65 -10.80 11.54
C VAL A 10 9.38 -10.10 11.05
N MET A 11 8.22 -10.37 11.65
CA MET A 11 6.95 -9.73 11.31
C MET A 11 6.97 -8.23 11.62
N VAL A 12 7.55 -7.84 12.77
CA VAL A 12 7.75 -6.43 13.14
C VAL A 12 8.66 -5.72 12.14
N LEU A 13 9.74 -6.36 11.73
CA LEU A 13 10.68 -5.81 10.74
C LEU A 13 10.00 -5.63 9.36
N VAL A 14 9.22 -6.60 8.92
CA VAL A 14 8.45 -6.50 7.67
C VAL A 14 7.40 -5.39 7.74
N LEU A 15 6.69 -5.24 8.87
CA LEU A 15 5.74 -4.15 9.07
C LEU A 15 6.42 -2.78 9.02
N PHE A 16 7.58 -2.64 9.66
CA PHE A 16 8.35 -1.40 9.67
C PHE A 16 8.86 -1.04 8.27
N LEU A 17 9.43 -2.00 7.53
CA LEU A 17 9.86 -1.79 6.15
C LEU A 17 8.68 -1.46 5.22
N SER A 18 7.54 -2.11 5.41
CA SER A 18 6.33 -1.83 4.64
C SER A 18 5.81 -0.42 4.91
N PHE A 19 5.81 0.01 6.17
CA PHE A 19 5.42 1.36 6.56
C PHE A 19 6.33 2.43 5.92
N LEU A 20 7.65 2.20 5.93
CA LEU A 20 8.60 3.08 5.25
C LEU A 20 8.37 3.12 3.74
N GLY A 21 8.15 1.96 3.12
CA GLY A 21 7.84 1.87 1.69
C GLY A 21 6.58 2.66 1.32
N VAL A 22 5.47 2.42 2.01
CA VAL A 22 4.20 3.13 1.77
C VAL A 22 4.36 4.64 2.01
N SER A 23 5.05 5.04 3.07
CA SER A 23 5.29 6.46 3.38
C SER A 23 6.16 7.14 2.32
N PHE A 24 7.17 6.45 1.80
CA PHE A 24 8.02 6.94 0.72
C PHE A 24 7.22 7.14 -0.57
N PHE A 25 6.40 6.17 -0.96
CA PHE A 25 5.52 6.32 -2.14
C PHE A 25 4.50 7.45 -1.94
N MET A 26 3.91 7.57 -0.76
CA MET A 26 2.98 8.67 -0.45
C MET A 26 3.68 10.04 -0.53
N GLY A 27 4.90 10.14 -0.01
CA GLY A 27 5.74 11.33 -0.10
C GLY A 27 6.09 11.68 -1.54
N MET A 28 6.45 10.69 -2.36
CA MET A 28 6.71 10.90 -3.79
C MET A 28 5.46 11.35 -4.55
N LEU A 29 4.28 10.80 -4.22
CA LEU A 29 3.01 11.24 -4.83
C LEU A 29 2.71 12.70 -4.50
N ILE A 30 2.83 13.09 -3.22
CA ILE A 30 2.63 14.49 -2.79
C ILE A 30 3.66 15.40 -3.46
N HIS A 31 4.94 15.02 -3.44
CA HIS A 31 6.00 15.80 -4.09
C HIS A 31 5.74 15.96 -5.59
N SER A 32 5.33 14.88 -6.28
CA SER A 32 5.00 14.93 -7.70
C SER A 32 3.81 15.86 -7.99
N SER A 33 2.82 15.92 -7.10
CA SER A 33 1.67 16.82 -7.25
C SER A 33 2.02 18.30 -7.01
N PHE A 34 3.09 18.59 -6.25
CA PHE A 34 3.53 19.95 -5.97
C PHE A 34 4.59 20.47 -6.96
N MET A 35 5.47 19.59 -7.45
CA MET A 35 6.64 19.99 -8.24
C MET A 35 6.35 20.03 -9.75
N TYR A 36 5.47 19.17 -10.25
CA TYR A 36 5.07 19.22 -11.67
C TYR A 36 3.87 20.12 -11.85
N GLU A 37 4.05 21.22 -12.59
CA GLU A 37 2.92 21.92 -13.21
C GLU A 37 2.15 20.91 -14.07
N ASP A 38 0.84 20.83 -13.86
CA ASP A 38 -0.05 19.97 -14.63
C ASP A 38 -0.16 20.47 -16.08
N LYS A 39 0.87 20.20 -16.88
CA LYS A 39 0.95 20.61 -18.29
C LYS A 39 -0.14 19.97 -19.15
N GLN A 40 -0.80 18.92 -18.67
CA GLN A 40 -1.83 18.18 -19.41
C GLN A 40 -3.27 18.47 -18.94
N ASN A 41 -3.50 19.36 -17.96
CA ASN A 41 -4.83 19.56 -17.37
C ASN A 41 -5.48 18.20 -17.04
N LEU A 42 -4.77 17.37 -16.28
CA LEU A 42 -5.32 16.14 -15.74
C LEU A 42 -6.54 16.51 -14.89
N LYS A 43 -7.73 16.40 -15.50
CA LYS A 43 -9.00 16.62 -14.84
C LYS A 43 -8.99 15.83 -13.54
N ARG A 44 -9.44 16.48 -12.47
CA ARG A 44 -9.62 15.88 -11.14
C ARG A 44 -10.42 14.55 -11.16
N GLU A 45 -11.16 14.31 -12.24
CA GLU A 45 -11.91 13.08 -12.53
C GLU A 45 -11.22 12.14 -13.55
N SER A 46 -9.89 12.09 -13.57
CA SER A 46 -9.16 11.19 -14.47
C SER A 46 -9.47 9.73 -14.16
N LYS A 47 -10.26 9.10 -15.03
CA LYS A 47 -10.62 7.67 -14.95
C LYS A 47 -9.38 6.77 -14.87
N LYS A 48 -8.27 7.16 -15.51
CA LYS A 48 -6.99 6.43 -15.46
C LYS A 48 -6.38 6.47 -14.06
N ALA A 49 -6.40 7.63 -13.41
CA ALA A 49 -5.91 7.77 -12.03
C ALA A 49 -6.79 6.99 -11.04
N TRP A 50 -8.10 7.01 -11.23
CA TRP A 50 -9.03 6.20 -10.43
C TRP A 50 -8.75 4.70 -10.57
N ILE A 51 -8.64 4.18 -11.81
CA ILE A 51 -8.31 2.76 -12.05
C ILE A 51 -6.98 2.39 -11.39
N LEU A 52 -5.95 3.23 -11.54
CA LEU A 52 -4.63 2.99 -10.95
C LEU A 52 -4.73 2.90 -9.41
N SER A 53 -5.47 3.81 -8.78
CA SER A 53 -5.68 3.81 -7.33
C SER A 53 -6.44 2.57 -6.85
N MET A 54 -7.44 2.12 -7.62
CA MET A 54 -8.22 0.93 -7.31
C MET A 54 -7.39 -0.35 -7.45
N THR A 55 -6.58 -0.47 -8.50
CA THR A 55 -5.68 -1.61 -8.68
C THR A 55 -4.65 -1.70 -7.56
N ALA A 56 -4.06 -0.57 -7.14
CA ALA A 56 -3.15 -0.54 -6.00
C ALA A 56 -3.82 -0.99 -4.70
N GLY A 57 -5.04 -0.49 -4.41
CA GLY A 57 -5.81 -0.89 -3.23
C GLY A 57 -6.19 -2.37 -3.21
N VAL A 58 -6.63 -2.92 -4.35
CA VAL A 58 -6.95 -4.35 -4.49
C VAL A 58 -5.69 -5.20 -4.33
N GLY A 59 -4.54 -4.76 -4.88
CA GLY A 59 -3.27 -5.47 -4.74
C GLY A 59 -2.82 -5.58 -3.27
N ILE A 60 -2.87 -4.47 -2.52
CA ILE A 60 -2.49 -4.46 -1.10
C ILE A 60 -3.45 -5.31 -0.26
N THR A 61 -4.76 -5.15 -0.48
CA THR A 61 -5.78 -5.88 0.26
C THR A 61 -5.71 -7.38 -0.04
N GLY A 62 -5.57 -7.75 -1.31
CA GLY A 62 -5.40 -9.14 -1.73
C GLY A 62 -4.14 -9.76 -1.11
N TRP A 63 -3.02 -9.04 -1.10
CA TRP A 63 -1.78 -9.51 -0.47
C TRP A 63 -1.94 -9.71 1.04
N MET A 64 -2.59 -8.78 1.75
CA MET A 64 -2.89 -8.93 3.18
C MET A 64 -3.77 -10.15 3.48
N PHE A 65 -4.78 -10.43 2.64
CA PHE A 65 -5.64 -11.60 2.79
C PHE A 65 -4.88 -12.91 2.52
N VAL A 66 -4.06 -12.97 1.47
CA VAL A 66 -3.23 -14.15 1.17
C VAL A 66 -2.21 -14.40 2.28
N TYR A 67 -1.53 -13.36 2.75
CA TYR A 67 -0.58 -13.45 3.86
C TYR A 67 -1.25 -13.89 5.16
N GLY A 68 -2.41 -13.31 5.48
CA GLY A 68 -3.21 -13.68 6.64
C GLY A 68 -3.70 -15.13 6.58
N TYR A 69 -4.13 -15.60 5.41
CA TYR A 69 -4.54 -16.99 5.20
C TYR A 69 -3.37 -17.96 5.39
N TYR A 70 -2.23 -17.69 4.73
CA TYR A 70 -1.03 -18.52 4.85
C TYR A 70 -0.51 -18.59 6.28
N SER A 71 -0.50 -17.48 7.02
CA SER A 71 0.01 -17.47 8.40
C SER A 71 -0.95 -18.07 9.42
N ASN A 72 -2.25 -18.20 9.12
CA ASN A 72 -3.25 -18.72 10.06
C ASN A 72 -3.61 -20.20 9.82
N PHE A 73 -3.60 -20.66 8.57
CA PHE A 73 -4.07 -22.00 8.19
C PHE A 73 -2.94 -22.96 7.77
N LEU A 74 -1.74 -22.46 7.47
CA LEU A 74 -0.53 -23.27 7.27
C LEU A 74 0.33 -23.24 8.55
#